data_AF-A0A0A6ULZ6-F1
#
_entry.id   AF-A0A0A6ULZ6-F1
#
_cell.length_a   1.000
_cell.length_b   1.000
_cell.length_c   1.000
_cell.angle_alpha   90.00
_cell.angle_beta   90.00
_cell.angle_gamma   90.00
#
_symmetry.space_group_name_H-M   'P 1'
#
loop_
_entity.id
_entity.type
_entity.pdbx_description
1 polymer ?
#
loop_
_entity_poly.entity_id
_entity_poly.type
_entity_poly.pdbx_seq_one_letter_code
_entity_poly.pdbx_strand_id
1 'polypeptide(L)'
;MASLECPDVLTARTPLRDPEAAAARVTCYLAEATTKLMPQATFRPNEARAGTKPLVAKTNGDEISASATVVDAGGTGSVVVMVRRDTTPRDEILARCADEHAKASCRTRPGSETLTEVYDFGAQANGAHTVTVYAYTGSTLVVATTANRVESADDTAPATRTDPPLTTDALVTLASDQALVLYP
;
A
#
# COMPACT_ATOMS: atom_id res chain seq x y z
N MET A 1 26.30 -0.06 7.62
CA MET A 1 24.84 0.14 7.49
C MET A 1 24.53 1.46 8.15
N ALA A 2 24.10 2.47 7.40
CA ALA A 2 23.63 3.72 8.01
C ALA A 2 22.36 3.37 8.78
N SER A 3 22.35 3.62 10.09
CA SER A 3 21.17 3.49 10.91
C SER A 3 20.15 4.47 10.34
N LEU A 4 19.03 3.98 9.81
CA LEU A 4 17.86 4.82 9.60
C LEU A 4 17.44 5.26 11.00
N GLU A 5 17.79 6.49 11.39
CA GLU A 5 17.23 7.11 12.58
C GLU A 5 15.75 7.34 12.29
N CYS A 6 14.96 6.30 12.54
CA CYS A 6 13.52 6.41 12.56
C CYS A 6 13.18 7.28 13.75
N PRO A 7 12.62 8.50 13.54
CA PRO A 7 12.16 9.27 14.66
C PRO A 7 11.07 8.46 15.39
N ASP A 8 10.73 8.81 16.63
CA ASP A 8 9.55 8.28 17.33
C ASP A 8 8.25 8.76 16.64
N VAL A 9 8.06 8.40 15.37
CA VAL A 9 6.94 8.86 14.52
C VAL A 9 5.74 7.92 14.62
N LEU A 10 5.88 6.79 15.32
CA LEU A 10 4.78 5.85 15.56
C LEU A 10 3.68 6.43 16.47
N THR A 11 3.91 7.57 17.12
CA THR A 11 2.94 8.25 18.00
C THR A 11 2.46 9.61 17.49
N ALA A 12 3.02 10.15 16.41
CA ALA A 12 2.75 11.53 15.99
C ALA A 12 1.46 11.63 15.15
N ARG A 13 0.38 12.13 15.76
CA ARG A 13 -0.86 12.57 15.09
C ARG A 13 -0.72 13.94 14.38
N THR A 14 0.48 14.49 14.32
CA THR A 14 0.72 15.83 13.76
C THR A 14 0.82 15.75 12.24
N PRO A 15 0.06 16.58 11.49
CA PRO A 15 0.23 16.69 10.05
C PRO A 15 1.69 17.02 9.71
N LEU A 16 2.31 16.23 8.83
CA LEU A 16 3.66 16.51 8.37
C LEU A 16 3.56 17.54 7.23
N ARG A 17 4.07 18.76 7.51
CA ARG A 17 4.18 19.82 6.50
C ARG A 17 5.41 19.67 5.62
N ASP A 18 6.36 18.86 6.06
CA ASP A 18 7.61 18.57 5.36
C ASP A 18 7.49 17.22 4.62
N PRO A 19 7.52 17.22 3.28
CA PRO A 19 7.47 16.01 2.46
C PRO A 19 8.59 15.01 2.76
N GLU A 20 9.80 15.48 3.11
CA GLU A 20 10.94 14.59 3.39
C GLU A 20 10.75 13.86 4.71
N ALA A 21 10.32 14.56 5.76
CA ALA A 21 9.96 13.95 7.03
C ALA A 21 8.82 12.93 6.88
N ALA A 22 7.85 13.20 6.00
CA ALA A 22 6.75 12.30 5.72
C ALA A 22 7.20 11.04 4.96
N ALA A 23 8.08 11.17 3.98
CA ALA A 23 8.71 10.03 3.32
C ALA A 23 9.56 9.19 4.28
N ALA A 24 10.31 9.83 5.19
CA ALA A 24 11.08 9.12 6.22
C ALA A 24 10.17 8.31 7.17
N ARG A 25 9.06 8.91 7.63
CA ARG A 25 8.05 8.22 8.44
C ARG A 25 7.49 6.99 7.74
N VAL A 26 7.04 7.14 6.49
CA VAL A 26 6.47 6.04 5.71
C VAL A 26 7.53 4.94 5.50
N THR A 27 8.78 5.31 5.19
CA THR A 27 9.89 4.37 5.06
C THR A 27 10.08 3.53 6.33
N CYS A 28 10.13 4.18 7.49
CA CYS A 28 10.32 3.51 8.77
C CYS A 28 9.16 2.58 9.13
N TYR A 29 7.93 3.05 8.96
CA TYR A 29 6.75 2.22 9.17
C TYR A 29 6.76 0.99 8.26
N LEU A 30 7.06 1.15 6.96
CA LEU A 30 7.10 0.03 6.03
C LEU A 30 8.21 -0.97 6.36
N ALA A 31 9.39 -0.51 6.80
CA ALA A 31 10.45 -1.41 7.24
C ALA A 31 10.01 -2.31 8.40
N GLU A 32 9.32 -1.74 9.40
CA GLU A 32 8.80 -2.50 10.52
C GLU A 32 7.62 -3.41 10.12
N ALA A 33 6.62 -2.85 9.44
CA ALA A 33 5.40 -3.56 9.08
C ALA A 33 5.69 -4.73 8.13
N THR A 34 6.54 -4.54 7.12
CA THR A 34 6.86 -5.61 6.17
C THR A 34 7.70 -6.72 6.78
N THR A 35 8.58 -6.42 7.74
CA THR A 35 9.30 -7.45 8.51
C THR A 35 8.33 -8.35 9.30
N LYS A 36 7.25 -7.78 9.84
CA LYS A 36 6.22 -8.54 10.57
C LYS A 36 5.29 -9.31 9.64
N LEU A 37 4.85 -8.68 8.55
CA LEU A 37 3.87 -9.25 7.62
C LEU A 37 4.48 -10.29 6.68
N MET A 38 5.75 -10.15 6.32
CA MET A 38 6.45 -10.98 5.34
C MET A 38 7.87 -11.36 5.83
N PRO A 39 8.01 -12.08 6.95
CA PRO A 39 9.30 -12.31 7.62
C PRO A 39 10.30 -13.16 6.81
N GLN A 40 9.82 -13.91 5.81
CA GLN A 40 10.65 -14.77 4.97
C GLN A 40 10.93 -14.16 3.58
N ALA A 41 10.44 -12.95 3.32
CA ALA A 41 10.60 -12.31 2.02
C ALA A 41 11.94 -11.56 1.90
N THR A 42 12.51 -11.61 0.70
CA THR A 42 13.56 -10.69 0.27
C THR A 42 12.95 -9.58 -0.59
N PHE A 43 13.26 -8.33 -0.25
CA PHE A 43 12.79 -7.17 -1.01
C PHE A 43 13.86 -6.69 -2.00
N ARG A 44 13.45 -6.47 -3.25
CA ARG A 44 14.28 -5.93 -4.33
C ARG A 44 13.68 -4.64 -4.89
N PRO A 45 14.50 -3.75 -5.48
CA PRO A 45 13.97 -2.63 -6.27
C PRO A 45 12.90 -3.10 -7.27
N ASN A 46 11.87 -2.29 -7.45
CA ASN A 46 10.88 -2.52 -8.49
C ASN A 46 11.45 -2.00 -9.82
N GLU A 47 11.68 -2.90 -10.78
CA GLU A 47 12.34 -2.58 -12.05
C GLU A 47 11.52 -1.65 -12.95
N ALA A 48 10.18 -1.67 -12.84
CA ALA A 48 9.32 -0.70 -13.51
C ALA A 48 9.50 0.74 -12.98
N ARG A 49 10.16 0.89 -11.83
CA ARG A 49 10.40 2.16 -11.15
C ARG A 49 11.89 2.36 -10.93
N ALA A 50 12.61 2.61 -12.03
CA ALA A 50 14.06 2.76 -12.04
C ALA A 50 14.57 3.75 -10.97
N GLY A 51 15.67 3.40 -10.29
CA GLY A 51 16.29 4.24 -9.26
C GLY A 51 15.56 4.26 -7.91
N THR A 52 14.54 3.41 -7.69
CA THR A 52 13.90 3.24 -6.39
C THR A 52 14.65 2.23 -5.52
N LYS A 53 14.62 2.44 -4.19
CA LYS A 53 15.08 1.46 -3.21
C LYS A 53 13.84 0.72 -2.68
N PRO A 54 13.93 -0.60 -2.40
CA PRO A 54 12.79 -1.37 -1.94
C PRO A 54 12.20 -0.77 -0.66
N LEU A 55 10.90 -0.48 -0.67
CA LEU A 55 10.12 0.03 0.46
C LEU A 55 10.65 1.35 1.06
N VAL A 56 11.53 2.06 0.34
CA VAL A 56 11.94 3.42 0.71
C VAL A 56 11.01 4.40 0.03
N ALA A 57 10.24 5.13 0.83
CA ALA A 57 9.29 6.07 0.33
C ALA A 57 9.99 7.30 -0.27
N LYS A 58 9.41 7.83 -1.34
CA LYS A 58 9.84 9.06 -2.00
C LYS A 58 8.64 9.94 -2.27
N THR A 59 8.88 11.23 -2.31
CA THR A 59 7.90 12.24 -2.69
C THR A 59 7.82 12.36 -4.22
N ASN A 60 6.63 12.31 -4.77
CA ASN A 60 6.31 12.50 -6.18
C ASN A 60 5.20 13.56 -6.29
N GLY A 61 5.57 14.84 -6.29
CA GLY A 61 4.58 15.92 -6.15
C GLY A 61 3.90 15.86 -4.77
N ASP A 62 2.58 15.76 -4.75
CA ASP A 62 1.75 15.69 -3.53
C ASP A 62 1.57 14.25 -3.00
N GLU A 63 2.27 13.29 -3.59
CA GLU A 63 2.21 11.87 -3.25
C GLU A 63 3.51 11.42 -2.57
N ILE A 64 3.40 10.52 -1.61
CA ILE A 64 4.51 9.76 -1.03
C ILE A 64 4.30 8.29 -1.38
N SER A 65 5.20 7.70 -2.14
CA SER A 65 5.09 6.30 -2.53
C SER A 65 6.36 5.50 -2.31
N ALA A 66 6.16 4.23 -1.99
CA ALA A 66 7.19 3.23 -1.80
C ALA A 66 6.75 1.94 -2.50
N SER A 67 7.71 1.19 -3.04
CA SER A 67 7.41 -0.10 -3.66
C SER A 67 8.56 -1.07 -3.52
N ALA A 68 8.27 -2.35 -3.65
CA ALA A 68 9.27 -3.39 -3.78
C ALA A 68 8.75 -4.57 -4.58
N THR A 69 9.69 -5.22 -5.26
CA THR A 69 9.53 -6.60 -5.69
C THR A 69 9.77 -7.50 -4.48
N VAL A 70 8.82 -8.39 -4.20
CA VAL A 70 8.88 -9.38 -3.11
C VAL A 70 9.31 -10.71 -3.71
N VAL A 71 10.34 -11.33 -3.14
CA VAL A 71 10.83 -12.66 -3.55
C VAL A 71 10.85 -13.57 -2.33
N ASP A 72 10.15 -14.70 -2.40
CA ASP A 72 10.17 -15.76 -1.39
C ASP A 72 10.05 -17.15 -2.04
N ALA A 73 9.85 -18.19 -1.22
CA ALA A 73 9.69 -19.56 -1.72
C ALA A 73 8.46 -19.77 -2.62
N GLY A 74 7.47 -18.88 -2.54
CA GLY A 74 6.27 -18.92 -3.37
C GLY A 74 6.44 -18.26 -4.75
N GLY A 75 7.56 -17.59 -5.00
CA GLY A 75 7.86 -16.92 -6.27
C GLY A 75 8.06 -15.42 -6.10
N THR A 76 7.73 -14.66 -7.14
CA THR A 76 7.93 -13.21 -7.19
C THR A 76 6.60 -12.47 -7.29
N GLY A 77 6.43 -11.43 -6.47
CA GLY A 77 5.31 -10.50 -6.52
C GLY A 77 5.74 -9.06 -6.28
N SER A 78 4.78 -8.18 -6.07
CA SER A 78 5.04 -6.77 -5.77
C SER A 78 4.13 -6.25 -4.66
N VAL A 79 4.66 -5.29 -3.92
CA VAL A 79 3.91 -4.46 -2.98
C VAL A 79 4.18 -3.00 -3.30
N VAL A 80 3.12 -2.20 -3.38
CA VAL A 80 3.17 -0.76 -3.59
C VAL A 80 2.32 -0.09 -2.52
N VAL A 81 2.86 0.96 -1.90
CA VAL A 81 2.13 1.81 -0.97
C VAL A 81 2.27 3.25 -1.43
N MET A 82 1.14 3.94 -1.48
CA MET A 82 1.01 5.33 -1.86
C MET A 82 0.22 6.05 -0.77
N VAL A 83 0.65 7.23 -0.37
CA VAL A 83 -0.05 8.11 0.56
C VAL A 83 -0.15 9.49 -0.06
N ARG A 84 -1.34 10.06 -0.10
CA ARG A 84 -1.54 11.41 -0.64
C ARG A 84 -2.68 12.12 0.07
N ARG A 85 -2.79 13.42 -0.15
CA ARG A 85 -3.97 14.17 0.23
C ARG A 85 -5.15 13.77 -0.64
N ASP A 86 -6.31 13.61 -0.04
CA ASP A 86 -7.56 13.31 -0.73
C ASP A 86 -8.71 14.04 -0.04
N THR A 87 -9.61 14.61 -0.84
CA THR A 87 -10.75 15.40 -0.35
C THR A 87 -12.06 14.84 -0.86
N THR A 88 -12.09 13.58 -1.32
CA THR A 88 -13.31 12.95 -1.76
C THR A 88 -14.29 12.83 -0.59
N PRO A 89 -15.53 13.34 -0.71
CA PRO A 89 -16.53 13.24 0.34
C PRO A 89 -16.84 11.80 0.71
N ARG A 90 -17.01 11.52 2.02
CA ARG A 90 -17.24 10.16 2.52
C ARG A 90 -18.49 9.51 1.90
N ASP A 91 -19.54 10.28 1.68
CA ASP A 91 -20.77 9.86 1.04
C ASP A 91 -20.55 9.44 -0.42
N GLU A 92 -19.66 10.10 -1.16
CA GLU A 92 -19.29 9.69 -2.51
C GLU A 92 -18.57 8.33 -2.50
N ILE A 93 -17.67 8.11 -1.54
CA ILE A 93 -16.99 6.83 -1.36
C ILE A 93 -18.02 5.73 -1.04
N LEU A 94 -18.91 5.98 -0.07
CA LEU A 94 -19.98 5.04 0.29
C LEU A 94 -20.96 4.78 -0.86
N ALA A 95 -21.22 5.76 -1.72
CA ALA A 95 -22.06 5.57 -2.90
C ALA A 95 -21.41 4.61 -3.89
N ARG A 96 -20.09 4.71 -4.12
CA ARG A 96 -19.34 3.73 -4.93
C ARG A 96 -19.39 2.34 -4.30
N CYS A 97 -19.28 2.23 -2.98
CA CYS A 97 -19.42 0.96 -2.28
C CYS A 97 -20.79 0.30 -2.46
N ALA A 98 -21.84 1.10 -2.65
CA ALA A 98 -23.21 0.64 -2.80
C ALA A 98 -23.58 0.34 -4.26
N ASP A 99 -22.76 0.75 -5.23
CA ASP A 99 -22.95 0.44 -6.63
C ASP A 99 -22.57 -1.02 -6.89
N GLU A 100 -23.55 -1.85 -7.25
CA GLU A 100 -23.35 -3.28 -7.55
C GLU A 100 -22.42 -3.51 -8.75
N HIS A 101 -22.20 -2.49 -9.60
CA HIS A 101 -21.24 -2.53 -10.70
C HIS A 101 -19.83 -2.13 -10.27
N ALA A 102 -19.71 -1.37 -9.19
CA ALA A 102 -18.43 -1.11 -8.56
C ALA A 102 -18.00 -2.39 -7.87
N LYS A 103 -17.07 -3.13 -8.49
CA LYS A 103 -16.47 -4.37 -7.94
C LYS A 103 -15.62 -4.12 -6.67
N ALA A 104 -15.89 -3.04 -5.94
CA ALA A 104 -15.28 -2.68 -4.68
C ALA A 104 -16.12 -3.25 -3.53
N SER A 105 -15.48 -3.81 -2.52
CA SER A 105 -16.14 -4.07 -1.24
C SER A 105 -15.64 -3.07 -0.21
N CYS A 106 -16.56 -2.50 0.56
CA CYS A 106 -16.18 -1.51 1.57
C CYS A 106 -16.20 -2.08 2.96
N ARG A 107 -15.16 -1.75 3.73
CA ARG A 107 -15.03 -2.13 5.13
C ARG A 107 -14.86 -0.86 5.94
N THR A 108 -15.67 -0.73 6.98
CA THR A 108 -15.47 0.24 8.05
C THR A 108 -15.34 -0.55 9.34
N ARG A 109 -14.21 -0.44 10.04
CA ARG A 109 -14.12 -1.03 11.38
C ARG A 109 -15.07 -0.24 12.30
N PRO A 110 -15.93 -0.88 13.11
CA PRO A 110 -16.78 -0.17 14.06
C PRO A 110 -15.96 0.77 14.96
N GLY A 111 -16.38 2.04 15.06
CA GLY A 111 -15.66 3.08 15.81
C GLY A 111 -14.42 3.67 15.12
N SER A 112 -14.10 3.25 13.89
CA SER A 112 -13.03 3.81 13.08
C SER A 112 -13.55 4.93 12.18
N GLU A 113 -12.82 6.04 12.12
CA GLU A 113 -13.06 7.10 11.12
C GLU A 113 -12.62 6.65 9.73
N THR A 114 -11.69 5.70 9.65
CA THR A 114 -11.18 5.14 8.39
C THR A 114 -12.25 4.35 7.64
N LEU A 115 -12.53 4.76 6.40
CA LEU A 115 -13.28 3.98 5.42
C LEU A 115 -12.30 3.28 4.48
N THR A 116 -12.49 1.99 4.22
CA THR A 116 -11.66 1.26 3.26
C THR A 116 -12.47 0.72 2.10
N GLU A 117 -12.01 0.93 0.87
CA GLU A 117 -12.49 0.29 -0.35
C GLU A 117 -11.48 -0.78 -0.77
N VAL A 118 -11.95 -1.99 -1.04
CA VAL A 118 -11.14 -3.14 -1.44
C VAL A 118 -11.52 -3.55 -2.86
N TYR A 119 -10.58 -3.46 -3.77
CA TYR A 119 -10.68 -3.96 -5.14
C TYR A 119 -9.92 -5.27 -5.26
N ASP A 120 -10.67 -6.36 -5.44
CA ASP A 120 -10.15 -7.70 -5.68
C ASP A 120 -10.95 -8.33 -6.82
N PHE A 121 -10.32 -8.49 -7.98
CA PHE A 121 -10.96 -9.02 -9.19
C PHE A 121 -10.72 -10.53 -9.38
N GLY A 122 -10.07 -11.18 -8.41
CA GLY A 122 -9.59 -12.55 -8.55
C GLY A 122 -8.44 -12.71 -9.55
N ALA A 123 -8.03 -13.97 -9.77
CA ALA A 123 -6.99 -14.31 -10.72
C ALA A 123 -7.48 -14.16 -12.17
N GLN A 124 -6.66 -13.56 -13.01
CA GLN A 124 -6.85 -13.43 -14.45
C GLN A 124 -6.47 -14.73 -15.19
N ALA A 125 -6.73 -14.79 -16.50
CA ALA A 125 -6.47 -15.98 -17.31
C ALA A 125 -4.98 -16.41 -17.32
N ASN A 126 -4.04 -15.48 -17.17
CA ASN A 126 -2.61 -15.75 -17.04
C ASN A 126 -2.15 -16.01 -15.59
N GLY A 127 -3.10 -16.18 -14.66
CA GLY A 127 -2.83 -16.36 -13.24
C GLY A 127 -2.51 -15.08 -12.48
N ALA A 128 -2.45 -13.91 -13.14
CA ALA A 128 -2.18 -12.64 -12.46
C ALA A 128 -3.32 -12.28 -11.50
N HIS A 129 -2.99 -11.96 -10.27
CA HIS A 129 -3.93 -11.54 -9.24
C HIS A 129 -3.39 -10.32 -8.53
N THR A 130 -4.19 -9.26 -8.52
CA THR A 130 -3.87 -7.98 -7.90
C THR A 130 -5.01 -7.61 -6.96
N VAL A 131 -4.65 -7.20 -5.74
CA VAL A 131 -5.57 -6.63 -4.77
C VAL A 131 -5.11 -5.21 -4.45
N THR A 132 -6.04 -4.27 -4.47
CA THR A 132 -5.78 -2.87 -4.10
C THR A 132 -6.76 -2.44 -3.02
N VAL A 133 -6.24 -1.83 -1.96
CA VAL A 133 -7.01 -1.23 -0.87
C VAL A 133 -6.80 0.27 -0.88
N TYR A 134 -7.89 1.01 -0.88
CA TYR A 134 -7.93 2.45 -0.63
C TYR A 134 -8.43 2.67 0.79
N ALA A 135 -7.68 3.37 1.63
CA ALA A 135 -8.05 3.71 3.00
C ALA A 135 -8.11 5.23 3.17
N TYR A 136 -9.29 5.73 3.49
CA TYR A 136 -9.62 7.15 3.60
C TYR A 136 -9.77 7.53 5.07
N THR A 137 -8.92 8.42 5.58
CA THR A 137 -8.97 8.93 6.96
C THR A 137 -8.62 10.43 6.99
N GLY A 138 -9.51 11.27 7.53
CA GLY A 138 -9.33 12.71 7.46
C GLY A 138 -9.25 13.17 6.00
N SER A 139 -8.19 13.91 5.66
CA SER A 139 -7.83 14.25 4.27
C SER A 139 -6.69 13.38 3.71
N THR A 140 -6.46 12.19 4.28
CA THR A 140 -5.45 11.24 3.81
C THR A 140 -6.10 10.09 3.06
N LEU A 141 -5.57 9.81 1.87
CA LEU A 141 -5.77 8.53 1.18
C LEU A 141 -4.48 7.73 1.20
N VAL A 142 -4.57 6.51 1.74
CA VAL A 142 -3.55 5.48 1.57
C VAL A 142 -4.04 4.49 0.52
N VAL A 143 -3.24 4.22 -0.50
CA VAL A 143 -3.47 3.15 -1.46
C VAL A 143 -2.39 2.11 -1.28
N ALA A 144 -2.78 0.88 -0.95
CA ALA A 144 -1.88 -0.25 -0.84
C ALA A 144 -2.27 -1.30 -1.88
N THR A 145 -1.30 -1.74 -2.66
CA THR A 145 -1.49 -2.74 -3.71
C THR A 145 -0.52 -3.90 -3.48
N THR A 146 -1.02 -5.12 -3.66
CA THR A 146 -0.23 -6.36 -3.67
C THR A 146 -0.58 -7.14 -4.94
N ALA A 147 0.42 -7.65 -5.64
CA ALA A 147 0.22 -8.47 -6.82
C ALA A 147 1.16 -9.68 -6.81
N ASN A 148 0.67 -10.82 -7.29
CA ASN A 148 1.46 -12.06 -7.43
C ASN A 148 2.42 -12.06 -8.63
N ARG A 149 2.69 -10.87 -9.17
CA ARG A 149 3.62 -10.62 -10.26
C ARG A 149 4.37 -9.31 -10.04
N VAL A 150 5.48 -9.16 -10.76
CA VAL A 150 6.21 -7.88 -10.84
C VAL A 150 5.42 -6.91 -11.71
N GLU A 151 5.45 -5.63 -11.36
CA GLU A 151 4.97 -4.56 -12.24
C GLU A 151 5.82 -4.59 -13.52
N SER A 152 5.18 -4.80 -14.68
CA SER A 152 5.87 -4.95 -15.96
C SER A 152 5.05 -4.32 -17.06
N ALA A 153 5.70 -3.85 -18.13
CA ALA A 153 5.01 -3.33 -19.32
C ALA A 153 4.30 -4.44 -20.13
N ASP A 154 4.66 -5.71 -19.90
CA ASP A 154 3.98 -6.86 -20.47
C ASP A 154 2.96 -7.42 -19.48
N ASP A 155 1.70 -7.03 -19.64
CA ASP A 155 0.60 -7.50 -18.82
C ASP A 155 0.20 -8.96 -19.09
N THR A 156 0.77 -9.60 -20.12
CA THR A 156 0.44 -10.98 -20.50
C THR A 156 1.32 -12.01 -19.83
N ALA A 157 2.49 -11.61 -19.29
CA ALA A 157 3.41 -12.51 -18.61
C ALA A 157 2.73 -13.27 -17.46
N PRO A 158 2.92 -14.59 -17.36
CA PRO A 158 2.29 -15.39 -16.31
C PRO A 158 2.86 -15.03 -14.93
N ALA A 159 2.01 -15.11 -13.92
CA ALA A 159 2.45 -14.95 -12.54
C ALA A 159 3.38 -16.10 -12.13
N THR A 160 4.48 -15.76 -11.43
CA THR A 160 5.41 -16.77 -10.91
C THR A 160 4.99 -17.31 -9.53
N ARG A 161 4.02 -16.64 -8.91
CA ARG A 161 3.43 -16.95 -7.61
C ARG A 161 1.93 -17.16 -7.79
N THR A 162 1.33 -18.09 -7.06
CA THR A 162 -0.11 -18.35 -7.13
C THR A 162 -0.92 -17.20 -6.53
N ASP A 163 -0.61 -16.78 -5.30
CA ASP A 163 -1.36 -15.75 -4.57
C ASP A 163 -0.55 -14.47 -4.40
N PRO A 164 -1.15 -13.29 -4.19
CA PRO A 164 -0.37 -12.10 -3.87
C PRO A 164 0.50 -12.24 -2.60
N PRO A 165 1.61 -11.48 -2.47
CA PRO A 165 2.48 -11.49 -1.29
C PRO A 165 1.78 -11.26 0.05
N LEU A 166 0.82 -10.35 0.07
CA LEU A 166 -0.02 -10.03 1.22
C LEU A 166 -1.44 -10.54 0.99
N THR A 167 -2.05 -11.07 2.04
CA THR A 167 -3.50 -11.33 2.06
C THR A 167 -4.26 -10.02 2.05
N THR A 168 -5.52 -10.04 1.61
CA THR A 168 -6.40 -8.87 1.64
C THR A 168 -6.51 -8.25 3.04
N ASP A 169 -6.59 -9.07 4.09
CA ASP A 169 -6.67 -8.57 5.48
C ASP A 169 -5.36 -7.92 5.96
N ALA A 170 -4.20 -8.48 5.57
CA ALA A 170 -2.91 -7.87 5.85
C ALA A 170 -2.76 -6.53 5.13
N LEU A 171 -3.23 -6.45 3.88
CA LEU A 171 -3.22 -5.22 3.09
C LEU A 171 -4.16 -4.15 3.65
N VAL A 172 -5.36 -4.54 4.10
CA VAL A 172 -6.30 -3.64 4.80
C VAL A 172 -5.69 -3.14 6.10
N THR A 173 -5.04 -4.02 6.87
CA THR A 173 -4.34 -3.64 8.11
C THR A 173 -3.24 -2.63 7.82
N LEU A 174 -2.40 -2.89 6.81
CA LEU A 174 -1.35 -1.98 6.38
C LEU A 174 -1.89 -0.61 5.97
N ALA A 175 -2.92 -0.59 5.11
CA ALA A 175 -3.49 0.64 4.54
C ALA A 175 -4.23 1.49 5.58
N SER A 176 -4.85 0.85 6.58
CA SER A 176 -5.64 1.54 7.61
C SER A 176 -4.84 1.99 8.83
N ASP A 177 -3.52 1.77 8.83
CA ASP A 177 -2.70 2.07 9.98
C ASP A 177 -2.56 3.59 10.18
N GLN A 178 -2.76 4.03 11.42
CA GLN A 178 -2.69 5.44 11.79
C GLN A 178 -1.30 6.04 11.61
N ALA A 179 -0.25 5.21 11.57
CA ALA A 179 1.09 5.63 11.24
C ALA A 179 1.22 6.17 9.80
N LEU A 180 0.27 5.85 8.91
CA LEU A 180 0.22 6.34 7.53
C LEU A 180 -0.71 7.54 7.33
N VAL A 181 -1.39 8.03 8.38
CA VAL A 181 -2.26 9.21 8.30
C VAL A 181 -1.40 10.48 8.37
N LEU A 182 -1.12 11.07 7.21
CA LEU A 182 -0.22 12.24 7.09
C LEU A 182 -0.96 13.59 7.08
N TYR A 183 -2.25 13.57 6.75
CA TYR A 183 -3.14 14.72 6.63
C TYR A 183 -4.45 14.44 7.40
N PRO A 184 -4.41 14.41 8.74
CA PRO A 184 -5.59 14.21 9.57
C PRO A 184 -6.58 15.37 9.47
#